data_AF-A0A6J1RDV8-F1
#
_entry.id   AF-A0A6J1RDV8-F1
#
_cell.length_a   1.000
_cell.length_b   1.000
_cell.length_c   1.000
_cell.angle_alpha   90.00
_cell.angle_beta   90.00
_cell.angle_gamma   90.00
#
_symmetry.space_group_name_H-M   'P 1'
#
loop_
_entity.id
_entity.type
_entity.pdbx_description
1 polymer ?
#
loop_
_entity_poly.entity_id
_entity_poly.type
_entity_poly.pdbx_seq_one_letter_code
_entity_poly.pdbx_strand_id
1 'polypeptide(L)'
;MAPLKTISIPFLELEAALLLIKLYAFAKDAYGNRINDVKLKNDSQIVLAWIRARPHELKTFVANRVTKIQNITENIDWGHVPTDENPADLLSKGTTADVLEKSKLWWHGPPWIFKTRALDKQQVSAIKIKDLERADQTILRKVQQEAFSEELTDLRRKRRLSRKSKLQSLDPFIDEEGLIRVGGRLRHASVPANQKHPIVLPAKHRVTSLIMQEEHSRLLHCPPEHLFNAVRQRYWPLIGRRETRKTVKGCLNCFRFRPTVPGIKMGDLSKQRVISFDRPFRSTGMDYAGPLQLRESRRREKLHLSKEYIAIFTCLSTKAVHIELVSDMTTEAFLAALNRFTARRGICSEIFSDNGTNFVGASEELKEVYTFLEKESSEIGRSLANQRIKWSFIPPRAPYFGGDLLIQPAQYDYAEVPENHLTRWQNLQKLHQQFWIRWHREYLNELQQRTKWSDMGDNIKLNTVVLIKEDHLPPLQWALGRVTALHPGQDGVVRVITILLKDSPFKGATDVRESLFNLRRVQEVEARV
;
A
#
# COMPACT_ATOMS: atom_id res chain seq x y z
N MET A 1 20.40 -1.98 17.67
CA MET A 1 21.55 -2.92 17.67
C MET A 1 22.65 -2.28 18.48
N ALA A 2 23.03 -2.89 19.60
CA ALA A 2 24.21 -2.46 20.36
C ALA A 2 25.48 -2.99 19.64
N PRO A 3 26.56 -2.22 19.53
CA PRO A 3 27.78 -2.68 18.87
C PRO A 3 28.50 -3.76 19.70
N LEU A 4 29.11 -4.72 19.00
CA LEU A 4 29.88 -5.84 19.58
C LEU A 4 31.24 -5.42 20.19
N LYS A 5 31.67 -4.16 19.97
CA LYS A 5 32.85 -3.55 20.62
C LYS A 5 32.37 -2.40 21.49
N THR A 6 32.98 -2.21 22.66
CA THR A 6 32.76 -1.05 23.54
C THR A 6 33.16 0.23 22.82
N ILE A 7 32.16 0.89 22.23
CA ILE A 7 32.28 2.20 21.59
C ILE A 7 31.92 3.26 22.64
N SER A 8 32.64 4.39 22.66
CA SER A 8 32.33 5.49 23.57
C SER A 8 30.96 6.12 23.25
N ILE A 9 30.27 6.62 24.27
CA ILE A 9 28.94 7.22 24.17
C ILE A 9 28.84 8.29 23.05
N PRO A 10 29.80 9.22 22.90
CA PRO A 10 29.73 10.23 21.83
C PRO A 10 29.73 9.65 20.41
N PHE A 11 30.38 8.50 20.19
CA PHE A 11 30.37 7.85 18.88
C PHE A 11 29.02 7.17 18.59
N LEU A 12 28.35 6.62 19.62
CA LEU A 12 26.99 6.10 19.48
C LEU A 12 25.98 7.21 19.15
N GLU A 13 26.10 8.35 19.82
CA GLU A 13 25.26 9.52 19.57
C GLU A 13 25.49 10.10 18.16
N LEU A 14 26.73 10.08 17.67
CA LEU A 14 27.06 10.47 16.29
C LEU A 14 26.47 9.49 15.26
N GLU A 15 26.49 8.19 15.52
CA GLU A 15 25.83 7.19 14.66
C GLU A 15 24.30 7.35 14.69
N ALA A 16 23.71 7.71 15.84
CA ALA A 16 22.29 8.05 15.94
C ALA A 16 21.95 9.30 15.10
N ALA A 17 22.79 10.33 15.14
CA ALA A 17 22.65 11.52 14.28
C ALA A 17 22.74 11.16 12.78
N LEU A 18 23.65 10.26 12.39
CA LEU A 18 23.74 9.78 11.02
C LEU A 18 22.48 9.00 10.59
N LEU A 19 21.93 8.18 11.48
CA LEU A 19 20.68 7.45 11.24
C LEU A 19 19.50 8.41 11.04
N LEU A 20 19.40 9.45 11.88
CA LEU A 20 18.40 10.51 11.74
C LEU A 20 18.47 11.16 10.34
N ILE A 21 19.67 11.42 9.83
CA ILE A 21 19.85 12.03 8.51
C ILE A 21 19.47 11.10 7.36
N LYS A 22 19.79 9.80 7.47
CA LYS A 22 19.32 8.82 6.48
C LYS A 22 17.80 8.74 6.45
N LEU A 23 17.16 8.75 7.62
CA LEU A 23 15.70 8.76 7.74
C LEU A 23 15.11 10.05 7.16
N TYR A 24 15.72 11.20 7.43
CA TYR A 24 15.34 12.48 6.87
C TYR A 24 15.42 12.47 5.34
N ALA A 25 16.51 11.96 4.75
CA ALA A 25 16.66 11.86 3.30
C ALA A 25 15.54 11.00 2.67
N PHE A 26 15.25 9.85 3.28
CA PHE A 26 14.14 8.98 2.86
C PHE A 26 12.78 9.68 2.98
N ALA A 27 12.51 10.36 4.10
CA ALA A 27 11.27 11.09 4.31
C ALA A 27 11.14 12.26 3.31
N LYS A 28 12.21 13.02 3.08
CA LYS A 28 12.22 14.12 2.11
C LYS A 28 11.90 13.63 0.70
N ASP A 29 12.43 12.49 0.29
CA ASP A 29 12.13 11.88 -1.01
C ASP A 29 10.66 11.44 -1.10
N ALA A 30 10.17 10.74 -0.06
CA ALA A 30 8.79 10.26 -0.03
C ALA A 30 7.73 11.38 0.04
N TYR A 31 7.98 12.44 0.79
CA TYR A 31 7.03 13.54 1.00
C TYR A 31 7.25 14.73 0.05
N GLY A 32 8.41 14.81 -0.60
CA GLY A 32 8.79 15.87 -1.54
C GLY A 32 8.58 17.28 -0.97
N ASN A 33 8.03 18.17 -1.79
CA ASN A 33 7.79 19.58 -1.45
C ASN A 33 6.66 19.82 -0.42
N ARG A 34 6.14 18.77 0.24
CA ARG A 34 5.12 18.92 1.30
C ARG A 34 5.71 19.31 2.65
N ILE A 35 7.03 19.19 2.81
CA ILE A 35 7.75 19.61 4.00
C ILE A 35 8.19 21.06 3.82
N ASN A 36 7.61 21.98 4.60
CA ASN A 36 7.84 23.42 4.46
C ASN A 36 8.97 23.95 5.36
N ASP A 37 9.25 23.27 6.47
CA ASP A 37 10.26 23.64 7.47
C ASP A 37 10.83 22.38 8.11
N VAL A 38 12.14 22.33 8.30
CA VAL A 38 12.86 21.20 8.89
C VAL A 38 13.78 21.73 9.97
N LYS A 39 13.66 21.17 11.18
CA LYS A 39 14.54 21.47 12.31
C LYS A 39 15.12 20.18 12.84
N LEU A 40 16.44 20.08 12.89
CA LEU A 40 17.14 18.90 13.41
C LEU A 40 17.61 19.18 14.82
N LYS A 41 17.43 18.20 15.72
CA LYS A 41 17.75 18.33 17.14
C LYS A 41 18.55 17.12 17.61
N ASN A 42 19.52 17.39 18.48
CA ASN A 42 20.34 16.38 19.14
C ASN A 42 20.57 16.80 20.60
N ASP A 43 20.59 15.86 21.51
CA ASP A 43 20.81 16.03 22.95
C ASP A 43 22.30 16.07 23.32
N SER A 44 23.17 15.57 22.45
CA SER A 44 24.62 15.62 22.65
C SER A 44 25.24 16.90 22.12
N GLN A 45 25.70 17.74 23.05
CA GLN A 45 26.46 18.95 22.72
C GLN A 45 27.79 18.63 22.03
N ILE A 46 28.41 17.49 22.35
CA ILE A 46 29.66 17.04 21.73
C ILE A 46 29.42 16.72 20.25
N VAL A 47 28.35 15.99 19.94
CA VAL A 47 27.99 15.68 18.56
C VAL A 47 27.63 16.94 17.78
N LEU A 48 26.90 17.88 18.39
CA LEU A 48 26.60 19.17 17.76
C LEU A 48 27.86 19.99 17.48
N ALA A 49 28.84 19.98 18.38
CA ALA A 49 30.14 20.62 18.16
C ALA A 49 30.88 19.96 16.98
N TRP A 50 30.90 18.63 16.90
CA TRP A 50 31.49 17.91 15.76
C TRP A 50 30.78 18.20 14.44
N ILE A 51 29.44 18.27 14.42
CA ILE A 51 28.66 18.59 13.21
C ILE A 51 28.93 20.02 12.73
N ARG A 52 29.28 20.95 13.64
CA ARG A 52 29.62 22.34 13.29
C ARG A 52 31.08 22.54 12.92
N ALA A 53 31.96 21.64 13.36
CA ALA A 53 33.39 21.68 13.04
C ALA A 53 33.65 21.30 11.58
N ARG A 54 34.83 21.69 11.07
CA ARG A 54 35.22 21.33 9.71
C ARG A 54 35.72 19.88 9.70
N PRO A 55 35.31 19.02 8.73
CA PRO A 55 35.68 17.60 8.76
C PRO A 55 37.18 17.30 8.83
N HIS A 56 38.05 18.17 8.31
CA HIS A 56 39.50 17.99 8.36
C HIS A 56 40.12 18.23 9.75
N GLU A 57 39.39 18.87 10.66
CA GLU A 57 39.81 19.10 12.05
C GLU A 57 39.49 17.89 12.95
N LEU A 58 38.73 16.92 12.43
CA LEU A 58 38.21 15.78 13.18
C LEU A 58 38.97 14.49 12.84
N LYS A 59 39.04 13.57 13.81
CA LYS A 59 39.61 12.23 13.58
C LYS A 59 38.82 11.50 12.49
N THR A 60 39.51 10.68 11.70
CA THR A 60 39.00 10.01 10.49
C THR A 60 37.63 9.36 10.65
N PHE A 61 37.38 8.70 11.79
CA PHE A 61 36.08 8.10 12.08
C PHE A 61 34.95 9.15 12.12
N VAL A 62 35.13 10.21 12.92
CA VAL A 62 34.15 11.29 13.11
C VAL A 62 34.02 12.11 11.83
N ALA A 63 35.13 12.47 11.20
CA ALA A 63 35.18 13.23 9.95
C ALA A 63 34.30 12.60 8.87
N ASN A 64 34.45 11.29 8.63
CA ASN A 64 33.67 10.56 7.62
C ASN A 64 32.16 10.57 7.87
N ARG A 65 31.70 10.61 9.13
CA ARG A 65 30.27 10.69 9.47
C ARG A 65 29.75 12.11 9.37
N VAL A 66 30.52 13.07 9.88
CA VAL A 66 30.18 14.50 9.82
C VAL A 66 30.06 14.96 8.37
N THR A 67 30.96 14.56 7.48
CA THR A 67 30.84 14.87 6.04
C THR A 67 29.53 14.38 5.44
N LYS A 68 29.10 13.16 5.78
CA LYS A 68 27.82 12.61 5.30
C LYS A 68 26.63 13.39 5.85
N ILE A 69 26.69 13.79 7.12
CA ILE A 69 25.65 14.60 7.76
C ILE A 69 25.57 15.97 7.07
N GLN A 70 26.68 16.70 6.99
CA GLN A 70 26.76 18.04 6.41
C GLN A 70 26.29 18.07 4.95
N ASN A 71 26.68 17.10 4.13
CA ASN A 71 26.26 17.02 2.72
C ASN A 71 24.73 16.91 2.55
N ILE A 72 24.03 16.26 3.48
CA ILE A 72 22.56 16.09 3.40
C ILE A 72 21.85 17.28 4.07
N THR A 73 22.51 17.96 5.02
CA THR A 73 21.92 19.03 5.84
C THR A 73 22.46 20.42 5.54
N GLU A 74 23.02 20.67 4.35
CA GLU A 74 23.71 21.92 3.98
C GLU A 74 22.88 23.20 4.25
N ASN A 75 21.54 23.09 4.29
CA ASN A 75 20.62 24.20 4.54
C ASN A 75 19.67 23.96 5.72
N ILE A 76 20.09 23.19 6.74
CA ILE A 76 19.23 22.85 7.89
C ILE A 76 19.94 23.14 9.20
N ASP A 77 19.27 23.93 10.05
CA ASP A 77 19.79 24.26 11.38
C ASP A 77 19.71 23.05 12.33
N TRP A 78 20.87 22.73 12.92
CA TRP A 78 21.00 21.79 14.02
C TRP A 78 20.96 22.52 15.36
N GLY A 79 20.03 22.12 16.23
CA GLY A 79 19.89 22.65 17.58
C GLY A 79 20.04 21.61 18.68
N HIS A 80 20.31 22.09 19.88
CA HIS A 80 20.31 21.27 21.08
C HIS A 80 18.88 21.04 21.59
N VAL A 81 18.60 19.86 22.13
CA VAL A 81 17.43 19.57 22.96
C VAL A 81 17.90 19.19 24.37
N PRO A 82 17.43 19.85 25.43
CA PRO A 82 17.73 19.43 26.80
C PRO A 82 17.26 17.99 27.06
N THR A 83 18.04 17.23 27.84
CA THR A 83 17.75 15.82 28.16
C THR A 83 16.34 15.62 28.73
N ASP A 84 15.89 16.50 29.63
CA ASP A 84 14.57 16.41 30.26
C ASP A 84 13.40 16.71 29.30
N GLU A 85 13.72 17.27 28.13
CA GLU A 85 12.75 17.64 27.09
C GLU A 85 12.94 16.80 25.80
N ASN A 86 13.80 15.78 25.84
CA ASN A 86 14.01 14.87 24.71
C ASN A 86 12.95 13.75 24.73
N PRO A 87 11.97 13.73 23.80
CA PRO A 87 10.98 12.64 23.78
C PRO A 87 11.60 11.27 23.46
N ALA A 88 12.73 11.22 22.75
CA ALA A 88 13.40 9.95 22.42
C ALA A 88 13.93 9.23 23.68
N ASP A 89 14.21 9.97 24.75
CA ASP A 89 14.70 9.42 26.01
C ASP A 89 13.68 8.54 26.72
N LEU A 90 12.38 8.80 26.53
CA LEU A 90 11.32 7.99 27.13
C LEU A 90 11.39 6.53 26.66
N LEU A 91 11.74 6.31 25.39
CA LEU A 91 11.91 4.96 24.86
C LEU A 91 13.32 4.40 25.13
N SER A 92 14.36 5.23 25.04
CA SER A 92 15.74 4.76 25.21
C SER A 92 16.06 4.35 26.66
N LYS A 93 15.44 5.01 27.65
CA LYS A 93 15.58 4.70 29.09
C LYS A 93 14.63 3.61 29.59
N GLY A 94 13.67 3.18 28.75
CA GLY A 94 12.65 2.20 29.07
C GLY A 94 11.42 2.83 29.76
N THR A 95 10.24 2.57 29.21
CA THR A 95 8.96 3.05 29.77
C THR A 95 7.84 2.03 29.52
N THR A 96 6.79 2.05 30.33
CA THR A 96 5.61 1.18 30.13
C THR A 96 4.61 1.83 29.16
N ALA A 97 3.78 1.00 28.52
CA ALA A 97 2.79 1.48 27.55
C ALA A 97 1.82 2.51 28.17
N ASP A 98 1.40 2.31 29.43
CA ASP A 98 0.48 3.22 30.13
C ASP A 98 1.07 4.61 30.37
N VAL A 99 2.37 4.67 30.69
CA VAL A 99 3.09 5.94 30.89
C VAL A 99 3.29 6.65 29.56
N LEU A 100 3.60 5.89 28.51
CA LEU A 100 3.77 6.44 27.17
C LEU A 100 2.46 7.00 26.61
N GLU A 101 1.32 6.32 26.82
CA GLU A 101 0.00 6.77 26.37
C GLU A 101 -0.36 8.14 26.98
N LYS A 102 -0.05 8.33 28.26
CA LYS A 102 -0.33 9.57 29.00
C LYS A 102 0.73 10.65 28.81
N SER A 103 1.86 10.34 28.15
CA SER A 103 2.99 11.26 28.02
C SER A 103 2.71 12.38 27.03
N LYS A 104 2.48 13.59 27.55
CA LYS A 104 2.37 14.80 26.72
C LYS A 104 3.66 15.08 25.94
N LEU A 105 4.82 14.80 26.52
CA LEU A 105 6.12 15.04 25.88
C LEU A 105 6.31 14.16 24.64
N TRP A 106 5.90 12.89 24.68
CA TRP A 106 6.01 11.97 23.55
C TRP A 106 5.09 12.36 22.38
N TRP A 107 3.81 12.59 22.68
CA TRP A 107 2.79 12.82 21.65
C TRP A 107 2.76 14.25 21.11
N HIS A 108 3.12 15.24 21.94
CA HIS A 108 3.07 16.65 21.56
C HIS A 108 4.44 17.30 21.42
N GLY A 109 5.52 16.69 21.92
CA GLY A 109 6.84 17.31 21.96
C GLY A 109 6.92 18.50 22.92
N PRO A 110 8.12 19.06 23.14
CA PRO A 110 8.28 20.20 24.02
C PRO A 110 7.74 21.51 23.39
N PRO A 111 7.17 22.43 24.19
CA PRO A 111 6.45 23.61 23.69
C PRO A 111 7.30 24.56 22.84
N TRP A 112 8.62 24.61 23.06
CA TRP A 112 9.52 25.50 22.34
C TRP A 112 9.75 25.10 20.88
N ILE A 113 9.47 23.85 20.47
CA ILE A 113 9.56 23.45 19.06
C ILE A 113 8.57 24.25 18.20
N PHE A 114 7.43 24.64 18.79
CA PHE A 114 6.37 25.40 18.14
C PHE A 114 6.55 26.91 18.26
N LYS A 115 7.49 27.41 19.07
CA LYS A 115 7.77 28.85 19.18
C LYS A 115 8.51 29.30 17.92
N THR A 116 7.79 29.92 17.00
CA THR A 116 8.36 30.71 15.90
C THR A 116 9.13 31.90 16.49
N ARG A 117 10.24 32.34 15.86
CA ARG A 117 10.99 33.55 16.25
C ARG A 117 10.01 34.67 16.59
N ALA A 118 9.90 35.01 17.88
CA ALA A 118 9.08 36.10 18.33
C ALA A 118 9.70 37.38 17.79
N LEU A 119 9.04 38.00 16.81
CA LEU A 119 9.20 39.42 16.57
C LEU A 119 8.83 40.13 17.88
N ASP A 120 9.66 41.09 18.28
CA ASP A 120 9.56 41.79 19.56
C ASP A 120 8.12 42.16 19.91
N LYS A 121 7.65 41.64 21.04
CA LYS A 121 6.36 41.99 21.61
C LYS A 121 6.43 43.41 22.16
N GLN A 122 6.28 44.41 21.29
CA GLN A 122 5.65 45.65 21.73
C GLN A 122 4.30 45.29 22.36
N GLN A 123 3.98 45.90 23.51
CA GLN A 123 2.70 45.72 24.20
C GLN A 123 1.55 46.13 23.27
N VAL A 124 1.03 45.18 22.50
CA VAL A 124 -0.21 45.36 21.77
C VAL A 124 -1.33 45.28 22.80
N SER A 125 -2.02 46.40 23.01
CA SER A 125 -3.27 46.45 23.78
C SER A 125 -4.22 45.33 23.34
N ALA A 126 -5.03 44.79 24.26
CA ALA A 126 -5.96 43.70 23.97
C ALA A 126 -6.75 43.95 22.67
N ILE A 127 -6.60 43.04 21.70
CA ILE A 127 -7.21 43.11 20.37
C ILE A 127 -8.74 43.06 20.53
N LYS A 128 -9.45 44.08 20.04
CA LYS A 128 -10.92 44.11 20.07
C LYS A 128 -11.47 43.41 18.83
N ILE A 129 -12.70 42.90 18.91
CA ILE A 129 -13.40 42.27 17.77
C ILE A 129 -13.45 43.23 16.57
N LYS A 130 -13.71 44.51 16.81
CA LYS A 130 -13.71 45.55 15.76
C LYS A 130 -12.36 45.72 15.06
N ASP A 131 -11.25 45.47 15.77
CA ASP A 131 -9.91 45.56 15.19
C ASP A 131 -9.67 44.39 14.22
N LEU A 132 -10.16 43.19 14.57
CA LEU A 132 -10.11 42.02 13.69
C LEU A 132 -10.98 42.20 12.44
N GLU A 133 -12.21 42.70 12.59
CA GLU A 133 -13.10 42.98 11.45
C GLU A 133 -12.49 44.01 10.50
N ARG A 134 -11.89 45.07 11.06
CA ARG A 134 -11.21 46.11 10.28
C ARG A 134 -9.96 45.56 9.58
N ALA A 135 -9.20 44.67 10.24
CA ALA A 135 -8.05 44.02 9.65
C ALA A 135 -8.47 43.11 8.48
N ASP A 136 -9.49 42.26 8.67
CA ASP A 136 -10.07 41.39 7.64
C ASP A 136 -10.46 42.19 6.40
N GLN A 137 -11.25 43.26 6.59
CA GLN A 137 -11.68 44.12 5.49
C GLN A 137 -10.49 44.80 4.79
N THR A 138 -9.51 45.27 5.55
CA THR A 138 -8.32 45.93 4.98
C THR A 138 -7.49 44.96 4.14
N ILE A 139 -7.30 43.72 4.61
CA ILE A 139 -6.60 42.69 3.86
C ILE A 139 -7.36 42.38 2.57
N LEU A 140 -8.68 42.16 2.65
CA LEU A 140 -9.50 41.84 1.48
C LEU A 140 -9.48 42.97 0.43
N ARG A 141 -9.52 44.24 0.86
CA ARG A 141 -9.39 45.39 -0.05
C ARG A 141 -8.04 45.38 -0.77
N LYS A 142 -6.95 45.15 -0.06
CA LYS A 142 -5.60 45.06 -0.67
C LYS A 142 -5.52 43.92 -1.68
N VAL A 143 -6.02 42.73 -1.31
CA VAL A 143 -6.06 41.56 -2.21
C VAL A 143 -6.84 41.85 -3.49
N GLN A 144 -7.99 42.52 -3.38
CA GLN A 144 -8.78 42.89 -4.55
C GLN A 144 -8.14 44.01 -5.37
N GLN A 145 -7.48 44.97 -4.73
CA GLN A 145 -6.74 46.03 -5.42
C GLN A 145 -5.54 45.47 -6.19
N GLU A 146 -4.85 44.46 -5.65
CA GLU A 146 -3.74 43.78 -6.33
C GLU A 146 -4.23 42.90 -7.49
N ALA A 147 -5.33 42.17 -7.32
CA ALA A 147 -5.78 41.17 -8.29
C ALA A 147 -6.79 41.68 -9.33
N PHE A 148 -7.54 42.74 -9.03
CA PHE A 148 -8.67 43.24 -9.82
C PHE A 148 -8.64 44.77 -9.98
N SER A 149 -7.45 45.37 -10.10
CA SER A 149 -7.25 46.82 -10.13
C SER A 149 -8.09 47.52 -11.21
N GLU A 150 -8.07 46.99 -12.44
CA GLU A 150 -8.84 47.51 -13.58
C GLU A 150 -10.34 47.46 -13.30
N GLU A 151 -10.87 46.30 -12.89
CA GLU A 151 -12.29 46.15 -12.58
C GLU A 151 -12.74 47.06 -11.44
N LEU A 152 -11.88 47.27 -10.44
CA LEU A 152 -12.18 48.12 -9.30
C LEU A 152 -12.27 49.60 -9.72
N THR A 153 -11.42 50.04 -10.66
CA THR A 153 -11.52 51.40 -11.23
C THR A 153 -12.76 51.57 -12.10
N ASP A 154 -13.13 50.57 -12.90
CA ASP A 154 -14.31 50.62 -13.76
C ASP A 154 -15.60 50.62 -12.95
N LEU A 155 -15.69 49.76 -11.93
CA LEU A 155 -16.84 49.69 -11.02
C LEU A 155 -17.02 50.99 -10.21
N ARG A 156 -15.92 51.58 -9.70
CA ARG A 156 -15.99 52.89 -9.02
C ARG A 156 -16.49 54.01 -9.93
N ARG A 157 -16.12 53.97 -11.21
CA ARG A 157 -16.54 54.94 -12.23
C ARG A 157 -17.88 54.60 -12.88
N LYS A 158 -18.58 53.55 -12.40
CA LYS A 158 -19.83 53.01 -12.98
C LYS A 158 -19.72 52.70 -14.49
N ARG A 159 -18.53 52.33 -14.95
CA ARG A 159 -18.27 51.90 -16.34
C ARG A 159 -18.59 50.41 -16.49
N ARG A 160 -18.96 50.00 -17.70
CA ARG A 160 -19.12 48.58 -18.01
C ARG A 160 -17.75 47.88 -17.98
N LEU A 161 -17.68 46.76 -17.28
CA LEU A 161 -16.49 45.90 -17.27
C LEU A 161 -16.15 45.39 -18.67
N SER A 162 -14.86 45.24 -18.93
CA SER A 162 -14.34 44.62 -20.15
C SER A 162 -14.92 43.22 -20.38
N ARG A 163 -15.19 42.87 -21.64
CA ARG A 163 -15.63 41.52 -22.05
C ARG A 163 -14.63 40.42 -21.69
N LYS A 164 -13.36 40.76 -21.44
CA LYS A 164 -12.31 39.81 -21.02
C LYS A 164 -12.28 39.59 -19.50
N SER A 165 -12.99 40.39 -18.71
CA SER A 165 -12.97 40.26 -17.26
C SER A 165 -13.70 38.99 -16.82
N LYS A 166 -13.05 38.24 -15.94
CA LYS A 166 -13.62 37.03 -15.31
C LYS A 166 -14.79 37.39 -14.37
N LEU A 167 -14.87 38.64 -13.94
CA LEU A 167 -15.90 39.12 -13.01
C LEU A 167 -17.18 39.53 -13.72
N GLN A 168 -17.17 39.85 -15.02
CA GLN A 168 -18.35 40.33 -15.73
C GLN A 168 -19.56 39.39 -15.62
N SER A 169 -19.32 38.07 -15.66
CA SER A 169 -20.36 37.04 -15.52
C SER A 169 -21.02 36.98 -14.14
N LEU A 170 -20.42 37.62 -13.13
CA LEU A 170 -20.84 37.57 -11.73
C LEU A 170 -21.69 38.78 -11.32
N ASP A 171 -22.10 39.64 -12.26
CA ASP A 171 -22.81 40.90 -12.00
C ASP A 171 -22.21 41.69 -10.82
N PRO A 172 -20.90 42.01 -10.86
CA PRO A 172 -20.17 42.44 -9.67
C PRO A 172 -20.49 43.90 -9.32
N PHE A 173 -20.52 44.20 -8.02
CA PHE A 173 -20.71 45.55 -7.50
C PHE A 173 -19.79 45.81 -6.31
N ILE A 174 -19.61 47.08 -5.96
CA ILE A 174 -18.83 47.50 -4.79
C ILE A 174 -19.78 47.78 -3.63
N ASP A 175 -19.50 47.21 -2.46
CA ASP A 175 -20.24 47.46 -1.22
C ASP A 175 -19.85 48.79 -0.55
N GLU A 176 -20.52 49.12 0.56
CA GLU A 176 -20.24 50.34 1.35
C GLU A 176 -18.81 50.33 1.91
N GLU A 177 -18.26 49.13 2.13
CA GLU A 177 -16.90 48.90 2.60
C GLU A 177 -15.86 48.90 1.47
N GLY A 178 -16.21 49.16 0.21
CA GLY A 178 -15.28 49.27 -0.91
C GLY A 178 -14.74 47.94 -1.45
N LEU A 179 -15.40 46.82 -1.14
CA LEU A 179 -15.09 45.47 -1.61
C LEU A 179 -15.97 45.06 -2.81
N ILE A 180 -15.38 44.35 -3.75
CA ILE A 180 -16.09 43.73 -4.87
C ILE A 180 -16.85 42.50 -4.35
N ARG A 181 -18.17 42.51 -4.54
CA ARG A 181 -19.07 41.41 -4.24
C ARG A 181 -19.75 40.86 -5.48
N VAL A 182 -20.19 39.61 -5.39
CA VAL A 182 -20.96 38.95 -6.44
C VAL A 182 -22.42 39.40 -6.39
N GLY A 183 -22.94 39.84 -7.53
CA GLY A 183 -24.36 40.04 -7.74
C GLY A 183 -25.09 38.72 -7.93
N GLY A 184 -26.39 38.70 -7.67
CA GLY A 184 -27.15 37.47 -7.81
C GLY A 184 -28.65 37.63 -7.63
N ARG A 185 -29.35 36.50 -7.74
CA ARG A 185 -30.82 36.40 -7.65
C ARG A 185 -31.34 36.31 -6.20
N LEU A 186 -30.44 36.18 -5.21
CA LEU A 186 -30.79 36.01 -3.79
C LEU A 186 -30.98 37.33 -3.02
N ARG A 187 -31.16 38.46 -3.72
CA ARG A 187 -31.30 39.80 -3.09
C ARG A 187 -32.41 39.84 -2.03
N HIS A 188 -33.55 39.20 -2.32
CA HIS A 188 -34.73 39.17 -1.45
C HIS A 188 -34.79 37.95 -0.51
N ALA A 189 -33.83 37.03 -0.57
CA ALA A 189 -33.85 35.84 0.29
C ALA A 189 -33.61 36.20 1.77
N SER A 190 -34.16 35.42 2.70
CA SER A 190 -33.94 35.60 4.15
C SER A 190 -32.63 34.96 4.63
N VAL A 191 -31.53 35.24 3.93
CA VAL A 191 -30.17 34.77 4.28
C VAL A 191 -29.24 35.94 4.62
N PRO A 192 -28.13 35.72 5.33
CA PRO A 192 -27.17 36.78 5.66
C PRO A 192 -26.61 37.49 4.42
N ALA A 193 -26.31 38.79 4.54
CA ALA A 193 -25.82 39.61 3.42
C ALA A 193 -24.58 39.04 2.73
N ASN A 194 -23.64 38.45 3.50
CA ASN A 194 -22.45 37.78 2.95
C ASN A 194 -22.77 36.55 2.10
N GLN A 195 -23.89 35.88 2.36
CA GLN A 195 -24.33 34.73 1.56
C GLN A 195 -25.11 35.18 0.32
N LYS A 196 -25.84 36.31 0.40
CA LYS A 196 -26.48 36.94 -0.77
C LYS A 196 -25.43 37.45 -1.75
N HIS A 197 -24.42 38.11 -1.22
CA HIS A 197 -23.39 38.81 -1.96
C HIS A 197 -21.99 38.45 -1.40
N PRO A 198 -21.48 37.26 -1.72
CA PRO A 198 -20.17 36.84 -1.24
C PRO A 198 -19.05 37.70 -1.83
N ILE A 199 -17.99 37.89 -1.03
CA ILE A 199 -16.85 38.75 -1.39
C ILE A 199 -15.96 38.01 -2.39
N VAL A 200 -15.66 38.63 -3.52
CA VAL A 200 -14.85 37.99 -4.57
C VAL A 200 -13.41 37.77 -4.09
N LEU A 201 -12.90 36.54 -4.26
CA LEU A 201 -11.51 36.19 -4.01
C LEU A 201 -10.81 35.75 -5.31
N PRO A 202 -9.55 36.15 -5.53
CA PRO A 202 -8.77 35.72 -6.69
C PRO A 202 -8.44 34.23 -6.65
N ALA A 203 -8.27 33.64 -7.84
CA ALA A 203 -8.06 32.19 -7.98
C ALA A 203 -6.70 31.71 -7.46
N LYS A 204 -5.66 32.54 -7.60
CA LYS A 204 -4.28 32.21 -7.22
C LYS A 204 -3.75 33.31 -6.31
N HIS A 205 -4.03 33.19 -5.02
CA HIS A 205 -3.53 34.15 -4.04
C HIS A 205 -3.29 33.50 -2.69
N ARG A 206 -2.25 33.93 -1.97
CA ARG A 206 -1.85 33.36 -0.68
C ARG A 206 -2.98 33.46 0.35
N VAL A 207 -3.66 34.60 0.41
CA VAL A 207 -4.80 34.83 1.32
C VAL A 207 -5.94 33.86 1.04
N THR A 208 -6.23 33.57 -0.23
CA THR A 208 -7.28 32.59 -0.59
C THR A 208 -6.91 31.19 -0.13
N SER A 209 -5.65 30.77 -0.29
CA SER A 209 -5.17 29.49 0.25
C SER A 209 -5.24 29.45 1.78
N LEU A 210 -4.91 30.56 2.47
CA LEU A 210 -4.97 30.64 3.94
C LEU A 210 -6.40 30.54 4.46
N ILE A 211 -7.35 31.28 3.88
CA ILE A 211 -8.78 31.18 4.22
C ILE A 211 -9.27 29.73 4.06
N MET A 212 -8.90 29.07 2.96
CA MET A 212 -9.26 27.66 2.73
C MET A 212 -8.63 26.71 3.76
N GLN A 213 -7.38 26.94 4.16
CA GLN A 213 -6.67 26.11 5.14
C GLN A 213 -7.23 26.25 6.55
N GLU A 214 -7.52 27.48 6.95
CA GLU A 214 -8.16 27.79 8.23
C GLU A 214 -9.54 27.16 8.30
N GLU A 215 -10.38 27.38 7.29
CA GLU A 215 -11.73 26.82 7.24
C GLU A 215 -11.74 25.30 7.21
N HIS A 216 -10.78 24.68 6.50
CA HIS A 216 -10.60 23.23 6.50
C HIS A 216 -10.25 22.68 7.89
N SER A 217 -9.43 23.41 8.66
CA SER A 217 -9.03 23.04 10.02
C SER A 217 -10.18 23.28 11.01
N ARG A 218 -10.91 24.39 10.86
CA ARG A 218 -12.10 24.76 11.65
C ARG A 218 -13.22 23.72 11.51
N LEU A 219 -13.40 23.19 10.30
CA LEU A 219 -14.38 22.15 9.97
C LEU A 219 -13.83 20.72 10.15
N LEU A 220 -12.81 20.54 10.99
CA LEU A 220 -12.25 19.23 11.36
C LEU A 220 -11.88 18.36 10.16
N HIS A 221 -11.12 18.93 9.22
CA HIS A 221 -10.60 18.23 8.04
C HIS A 221 -11.69 17.70 7.08
N CYS A 222 -12.75 18.50 6.89
CA CYS A 222 -13.87 18.15 6.02
C CYS A 222 -13.47 17.87 4.54
N PRO A 223 -14.30 17.10 3.80
CA PRO A 223 -14.09 16.83 2.37
C PRO A 223 -14.12 18.10 1.48
N PRO A 224 -13.52 18.05 0.27
CA PRO A 224 -13.40 19.23 -0.60
C PRO A 224 -14.71 19.94 -0.94
N GLU A 225 -15.80 19.20 -1.17
CA GLU A 225 -17.11 19.78 -1.51
C GLU A 225 -17.75 20.50 -0.32
N HIS A 226 -17.59 19.95 0.91
CA HIS A 226 -18.05 20.61 2.12
C HIS A 226 -17.27 21.91 2.34
N LEU A 227 -15.94 21.86 2.26
CA LEU A 227 -15.08 23.04 2.38
C LEU A 227 -15.46 24.13 1.37
N PHE A 228 -15.71 23.75 0.12
CA PHE A 228 -16.11 24.68 -0.92
C PHE A 228 -17.43 25.38 -0.59
N ASN A 229 -18.42 24.64 -0.10
CA ASN A 229 -19.72 25.20 0.26
C ASN A 229 -19.62 26.13 1.48
N ALA A 230 -18.85 25.76 2.49
CA ALA A 230 -18.64 26.59 3.68
C ALA A 230 -17.97 27.92 3.34
N VAL A 231 -16.88 27.88 2.55
CA VAL A 231 -16.21 29.10 2.08
C VAL A 231 -17.16 29.97 1.24
N ARG A 232 -18.05 29.36 0.46
CA ARG A 232 -19.05 30.08 -0.36
C ARG A 232 -20.14 30.81 0.42
N GLN A 233 -20.27 30.57 1.72
CA GLN A 233 -21.21 31.33 2.56
C GLN A 233 -20.73 32.77 2.80
N ARG A 234 -19.42 33.04 2.68
CA ARG A 234 -18.83 34.38 2.90
C ARG A 234 -18.03 34.90 1.70
N TYR A 235 -17.39 34.01 0.95
CA TYR A 235 -16.45 34.35 -0.10
C TYR A 235 -16.79 33.69 -1.44
N TRP A 236 -16.47 34.35 -2.54
CA TRP A 236 -16.55 33.80 -3.89
C TRP A 236 -15.16 33.61 -4.50
N PRO A 237 -14.49 32.47 -4.22
CA PRO A 237 -13.20 32.16 -4.82
C PRO A 237 -13.35 31.82 -6.31
N LEU A 238 -12.70 32.60 -7.18
CA LEU A 238 -12.58 32.27 -8.59
C LEU A 238 -11.88 30.90 -8.74
N ILE A 239 -12.49 29.96 -9.47
CA ILE A 239 -11.95 28.60 -9.63
C ILE A 239 -11.75 27.88 -8.26
N GLY A 240 -12.59 28.19 -7.25
CA GLY A 240 -12.40 27.70 -5.88
C GLY A 240 -12.44 26.18 -5.69
N ARG A 241 -13.08 25.43 -6.59
CA ARG A 241 -13.05 23.94 -6.57
C ARG A 241 -11.64 23.38 -6.75
N ARG A 242 -10.79 24.05 -7.51
CA ARG A 242 -9.39 23.62 -7.70
C ARG A 242 -8.59 23.85 -6.42
N GLU A 243 -8.74 25.02 -5.82
CA GLU A 243 -7.99 25.38 -4.61
C GLU A 243 -8.42 24.55 -3.40
N THR A 244 -9.72 24.26 -3.24
CA THR A 244 -10.23 23.35 -2.20
C THR A 244 -9.64 21.95 -2.29
N ARG A 245 -9.64 21.34 -3.49
CA ARG A 245 -9.01 20.03 -3.70
C ARG A 245 -7.52 20.04 -3.38
N LYS A 246 -6.82 21.12 -3.76
CA LYS A 246 -5.40 21.32 -3.47
C LYS A 246 -5.16 21.43 -1.95
N THR A 247 -5.98 22.20 -1.23
CA THR A 247 -5.89 22.36 0.23
C THR A 247 -6.07 21.02 0.94
N VAL A 248 -7.12 20.26 0.60
CA VAL A 248 -7.37 18.94 1.22
C VAL A 248 -6.27 17.94 0.86
N LYS A 249 -5.85 17.86 -0.41
CA LYS A 249 -4.77 16.95 -0.84
C LYS A 249 -3.42 17.30 -0.22
N GLY A 250 -3.16 18.58 0.05
CA GLY A 250 -1.96 19.06 0.72
C GLY A 250 -1.98 18.92 2.24
N CYS A 251 -3.12 18.54 2.83
CA CYS A 251 -3.24 18.40 4.27
C CYS A 251 -2.60 17.09 4.77
N LEU A 252 -1.62 17.20 5.67
CA LEU A 252 -0.92 16.05 6.26
C LEU A 252 -1.84 15.16 7.09
N ASN A 253 -2.78 15.76 7.83
CA ASN A 253 -3.75 15.00 8.63
C ASN A 253 -4.64 14.16 7.70
N CYS A 254 -5.25 14.78 6.67
CA CYS A 254 -6.05 14.05 5.69
C CYS A 254 -5.28 12.94 4.99
N PHE A 255 -4.01 13.19 4.65
CA PHE A 255 -3.15 12.18 4.03
C PHE A 255 -2.92 10.97 4.95
N ARG A 256 -2.65 11.20 6.24
CA ARG A 256 -2.43 10.13 7.23
C ARG A 256 -3.69 9.27 7.45
N PHE A 257 -4.86 9.90 7.51
CA PHE A 257 -6.13 9.19 7.78
C PHE A 257 -6.74 8.50 6.56
N ARG A 258 -6.21 8.75 5.35
CA ARG A 258 -6.76 8.16 4.11
C ARG A 258 -5.65 7.63 3.20
N PRO A 259 -4.90 6.59 3.63
CA PRO A 259 -3.90 5.97 2.78
C PRO A 259 -4.59 5.31 1.58
N THR A 260 -4.11 5.61 0.37
CA THR A 260 -4.53 4.89 -0.83
C THR A 260 -3.82 3.53 -0.82
N VAL A 261 -4.55 2.44 -0.68
CA VAL A 261 -3.98 1.10 -0.90
C VAL A 261 -3.72 0.97 -2.40
N PRO A 262 -2.47 0.81 -2.86
CA PRO A 262 -2.21 0.56 -4.27
C PRO A 262 -2.89 -0.76 -4.68
N GLY A 263 -3.54 -0.77 -5.83
CA GLY A 263 -4.13 -2.00 -6.37
C GLY A 263 -3.03 -3.05 -6.54
N ILE A 264 -3.17 -4.19 -5.88
CA ILE A 264 -2.23 -5.30 -5.99
C ILE A 264 -2.53 -6.01 -7.31
N LYS A 265 -1.62 -5.93 -8.27
CA LYS A 265 -1.66 -6.77 -9.46
C LYS A 265 -1.31 -8.21 -9.04
N MET A 266 -2.10 -9.20 -9.45
CA MET A 266 -1.78 -10.61 -9.23
C MET A 266 -0.39 -10.89 -9.82
N GLY A 267 0.52 -11.42 -8.99
CA GLY A 267 1.88 -11.75 -9.41
C GLY A 267 1.90 -13.00 -10.27
N ASP A 268 2.84 -13.06 -11.21
CA ASP A 268 3.08 -14.28 -11.99
C ASP A 268 3.63 -15.39 -11.08
N LEU A 269 3.22 -16.64 -11.32
CA LEU A 269 3.79 -17.80 -10.64
C LEU A 269 5.27 -17.96 -11.00
N SER A 270 6.11 -18.35 -10.03
CA SER A 270 7.54 -18.53 -10.27
C SER A 270 7.80 -19.66 -11.28
N LYS A 271 8.89 -19.54 -12.06
CA LYS A 271 9.27 -20.54 -13.08
C LYS A 271 9.35 -21.94 -12.49
N GLN A 272 9.87 -22.07 -11.27
CA GLN A 272 10.00 -23.33 -10.53
C GLN A 272 8.65 -24.04 -10.28
N ARG A 273 7.52 -23.31 -10.30
CA ARG A 273 6.16 -23.89 -10.15
C ARG A 273 5.55 -24.37 -11.47
N VAL A 274 6.03 -23.88 -12.60
CA VAL A 274 5.41 -24.11 -13.91
C VAL A 274 6.22 -25.10 -14.76
N ILE A 275 7.51 -25.27 -14.45
CA ILE A 275 8.36 -26.27 -15.10
C ILE A 275 7.85 -27.67 -14.74
N SER A 276 7.27 -28.37 -15.72
CA SER A 276 6.56 -29.65 -15.52
C SER A 276 7.47 -30.90 -15.59
N PHE A 277 8.76 -30.74 -15.88
CA PHE A 277 9.68 -31.86 -16.17
C PHE A 277 10.82 -32.04 -15.16
N ASP A 278 10.74 -31.40 -13.99
CA ASP A 278 11.76 -31.53 -12.95
C ASP A 278 11.42 -32.60 -11.91
N ARG A 279 12.47 -33.27 -11.40
CA ARG A 279 12.29 -34.23 -10.31
C ARG A 279 11.79 -33.55 -9.03
N PRO A 280 11.03 -34.26 -8.18
CA PRO A 280 10.63 -33.76 -6.87
C PRO A 280 11.83 -33.28 -6.04
N PHE A 281 11.61 -32.23 -5.25
CA PHE A 281 12.59 -31.56 -4.38
C PHE A 281 13.83 -30.97 -5.08
N ARG A 282 13.82 -30.81 -6.42
CA ARG A 282 14.87 -30.04 -7.12
C ARG A 282 14.94 -28.60 -6.61
N SER A 283 13.79 -27.92 -6.59
CA SER A 283 13.64 -26.59 -5.99
C SER A 283 12.74 -26.71 -4.76
N THR A 284 13.24 -26.32 -3.60
CA THR A 284 12.58 -26.53 -2.32
C THR A 284 12.42 -25.20 -1.58
N GLY A 285 11.20 -24.89 -1.15
CA GLY A 285 10.92 -23.82 -0.19
C GLY A 285 11.03 -24.36 1.24
N MET A 286 11.49 -23.52 2.15
CA MET A 286 11.80 -23.90 3.52
C MET A 286 11.27 -22.91 4.54
N ASP A 287 10.73 -23.44 5.65
CA ASP A 287 10.23 -22.66 6.77
C ASP A 287 10.36 -23.42 8.09
N TYR A 288 10.31 -22.69 9.21
CA TYR A 288 10.20 -23.26 10.55
C TYR A 288 8.80 -23.05 11.11
N ALA A 289 8.19 -24.13 11.60
CA ALA A 289 6.99 -24.06 12.42
C ALA A 289 7.32 -24.34 13.89
N GLY A 290 6.80 -23.51 14.80
CA GLY A 290 7.04 -23.69 16.23
C GLY A 290 7.05 -22.37 17.01
N PRO A 291 7.44 -22.41 18.29
CA PRO A 291 7.89 -23.59 19.04
C PRO A 291 6.72 -24.50 19.45
N LEU A 292 6.93 -25.82 19.38
CA LEU A 292 6.09 -26.82 20.03
C LEU A 292 6.72 -27.22 21.37
N GLN A 293 5.88 -27.54 22.35
CA GLN A 293 6.34 -28.04 23.65
C GLN A 293 6.39 -29.57 23.61
N LEU A 294 7.60 -30.14 23.64
CA LEU A 294 7.79 -31.58 23.71
C LEU A 294 8.03 -32.00 25.16
N ARG A 295 7.42 -33.13 25.54
CA ARG A 295 7.65 -33.76 26.84
C ARG A 295 8.78 -34.78 26.70
N GLU A 296 9.93 -34.49 27.28
CA GLU A 296 11.13 -35.35 27.19
C GLU A 296 11.00 -36.67 27.96
N SER A 297 10.15 -36.73 29.00
CA SER A 297 10.05 -37.89 29.90
C SER A 297 8.64 -38.21 30.37
N ARG A 298 8.30 -39.51 30.45
CA ARG A 298 7.05 -40.02 31.03
C ARG A 298 7.01 -40.02 32.56
N ARG A 299 8.08 -39.59 33.25
CA ARG A 299 8.14 -39.58 34.72
C ARG A 299 7.09 -38.62 35.31
N ARG A 300 6.48 -39.01 36.44
CA ARG A 300 5.30 -38.36 37.04
C ARG A 300 5.60 -37.10 37.84
N GLU A 301 6.84 -36.87 38.27
CA GLU A 301 7.13 -35.88 39.31
C GLU A 301 7.75 -34.56 38.81
N LYS A 302 8.29 -34.50 37.58
CA LYS A 302 8.78 -33.25 36.98
C LYS A 302 8.63 -33.26 35.45
N LEU A 303 7.71 -32.44 34.95
CA LEU A 303 7.48 -32.23 33.51
C LEU A 303 8.58 -31.33 32.94
N HIS A 304 9.66 -31.93 32.44
CA HIS A 304 10.63 -31.23 31.60
C HIS A 304 10.03 -31.04 30.20
N LEU A 305 9.67 -29.80 29.90
CA LEU A 305 9.16 -29.35 28.61
C LEU A 305 10.30 -28.70 27.84
N SER A 306 10.70 -29.28 26.71
CA SER A 306 11.62 -28.67 25.77
C SER A 306 10.85 -27.96 24.66
N LYS A 307 11.41 -26.86 24.15
CA LYS A 307 10.89 -26.19 22.97
C LYS A 307 11.54 -26.82 21.77
N GLU A 308 10.73 -27.43 20.91
CA GLU A 308 11.19 -28.00 19.65
C GLU A 308 10.53 -27.27 18.48
N TYR A 309 11.19 -27.34 17.34
CA TYR A 309 10.79 -26.70 16.10
C TYR A 309 10.64 -27.75 15.01
N ILE A 310 9.82 -27.44 14.02
CA ILE A 310 9.59 -28.28 12.86
C ILE A 310 10.17 -27.57 11.65
N ALA A 311 11.17 -28.16 11.01
CA ALA A 311 11.64 -27.73 9.70
C ALA A 311 10.72 -28.31 8.62
N ILE A 312 10.14 -27.45 7.79
CA ILE A 312 9.23 -27.80 6.72
C ILE A 312 9.93 -27.57 5.39
N PHE A 313 10.11 -28.63 4.60
CA PHE A 313 10.67 -28.60 3.25
C PHE A 313 9.55 -28.87 2.24
N THR A 314 9.21 -27.88 1.42
CA THR A 314 8.14 -28.01 0.42
C THR A 314 8.72 -27.97 -0.99
N CYS A 315 8.41 -28.98 -1.79
CA CYS A 315 8.80 -29.00 -3.20
C CYS A 315 8.03 -27.94 -4.00
N LEU A 316 8.74 -27.07 -4.71
CA LEU A 316 8.11 -25.99 -5.47
C LEU A 316 7.41 -26.49 -6.74
N SER A 317 7.87 -27.58 -7.34
CA SER A 317 7.22 -28.18 -8.52
C SER A 317 5.99 -29.00 -8.14
N THR A 318 6.10 -29.92 -7.18
CA THR A 318 5.03 -30.90 -6.87
C THR A 318 4.19 -30.58 -5.63
N LYS A 319 4.58 -29.60 -4.81
CA LYS A 319 3.97 -29.32 -3.49
C LYS A 319 4.14 -30.43 -2.46
N ALA A 320 4.96 -31.45 -2.73
CA ALA A 320 5.27 -32.47 -1.74
C ALA A 320 5.97 -31.84 -0.53
N VAL A 321 5.52 -32.18 0.67
CA VAL A 321 6.07 -31.67 1.93
C VAL A 321 6.88 -32.76 2.61
N HIS A 322 8.05 -32.40 3.12
CA HIS A 322 8.89 -33.20 3.99
C HIS A 322 9.11 -32.44 5.29
N ILE A 323 9.02 -33.15 6.41
CA ILE A 323 8.96 -32.55 7.73
C ILE A 323 10.05 -33.20 8.59
N GLU A 324 10.87 -32.38 9.24
CA GLU A 324 11.94 -32.81 10.13
C GLU A 324 11.82 -32.10 11.48
N LEU A 325 12.00 -32.85 12.57
CA LEU A 325 12.01 -32.31 13.92
C LEU A 325 13.39 -31.72 14.23
N VAL A 326 13.41 -30.55 14.86
CA VAL A 326 14.63 -29.81 15.20
C VAL A 326 14.57 -29.35 16.65
N SER A 327 15.62 -29.61 17.41
CA SER A 327 15.70 -29.30 18.84
C SER A 327 15.77 -27.80 19.14
N ASP A 328 16.35 -27.01 18.26
CA ASP A 328 16.51 -25.56 18.43
C ASP A 328 16.56 -24.81 17.08
N MET A 329 16.63 -23.49 17.12
CA MET A 329 16.80 -22.64 15.93
C MET A 329 18.28 -22.28 15.70
N THR A 330 19.21 -23.17 16.01
CA THR A 330 20.63 -22.96 15.68
C THR A 330 20.94 -23.38 14.25
N THR A 331 22.04 -22.86 13.71
CA THR A 331 22.55 -23.27 12.39
C THR A 331 22.90 -24.76 12.35
N GLU A 332 23.53 -25.28 13.41
CA GLU A 332 23.98 -26.67 13.49
C GLU A 332 22.80 -27.66 13.46
N ALA A 333 21.77 -27.40 14.27
CA ALA A 333 20.59 -28.24 14.30
C ALA A 333 19.83 -28.19 12.96
N PHE A 334 19.83 -27.03 12.30
CA PHE A 334 19.30 -26.90 10.96
C PHE A 334 20.08 -27.72 9.93
N LEU A 335 21.42 -27.66 9.92
CA LEU A 335 22.25 -28.44 8.99
C LEU A 335 22.06 -29.95 9.21
N ALA A 336 21.89 -30.39 10.45
CA ALA A 336 21.53 -31.78 10.73
C ALA A 336 20.18 -32.17 10.13
N ALA A 337 19.17 -31.29 10.17
CA ALA A 337 17.88 -31.50 9.53
C ALA A 337 17.99 -31.51 8.00
N LEU A 338 18.79 -30.61 7.42
CA LEU A 338 19.05 -30.55 5.99
C LEU A 338 19.73 -31.85 5.49
N ASN A 339 20.69 -32.39 6.24
CA ASN A 339 21.35 -33.66 5.91
C ASN A 339 20.38 -34.84 5.93
N ARG A 340 19.46 -34.91 6.89
CA ARG A 340 18.42 -35.96 6.92
C ARG A 340 17.47 -35.84 5.72
N PHE A 341 17.08 -34.62 5.38
CA PHE A 341 16.25 -34.35 4.21
C PHE A 341 16.95 -34.78 2.91
N THR A 342 18.19 -34.33 2.66
CA THR A 342 18.93 -34.65 1.44
C THR A 342 19.29 -36.12 1.34
N ALA A 343 19.56 -36.81 2.46
CA ALA A 343 19.77 -38.25 2.48
C ALA A 343 18.53 -39.04 2.03
N ARG A 344 17.32 -38.55 2.33
CA ARG A 344 16.06 -39.22 1.98
C ARG A 344 15.49 -38.81 0.62
N ARG A 345 15.64 -37.54 0.24
CA ARG A 345 15.01 -36.95 -0.96
C ARG A 345 16.00 -36.65 -2.10
N GLY A 346 17.29 -36.84 -1.85
CA GLY A 346 18.37 -36.41 -2.73
C GLY A 346 18.70 -34.92 -2.55
N ILE A 347 19.90 -34.54 -2.98
CA ILE A 347 20.40 -33.16 -2.87
C ILE A 347 19.56 -32.23 -3.74
N CYS A 348 18.99 -31.15 -3.19
CA CYS A 348 18.27 -30.15 -3.98
C CYS A 348 19.21 -29.26 -4.81
N SER A 349 18.74 -28.70 -5.92
CA SER A 349 19.52 -27.72 -6.70
C SER A 349 19.30 -26.28 -6.21
N GLU A 350 18.09 -25.96 -5.73
CA GLU A 350 17.75 -24.63 -5.23
C GLU A 350 16.97 -24.71 -3.90
N ILE A 351 17.34 -23.87 -2.93
CA ILE A 351 16.60 -23.67 -1.67
C ILE A 351 16.13 -22.22 -1.56
N PHE A 352 14.87 -22.04 -1.14
CA PHE A 352 14.27 -20.75 -0.85
C PHE A 352 13.89 -20.65 0.62
N SER A 353 14.35 -19.61 1.32
CA SER A 353 14.04 -19.38 2.75
C SER A 353 13.78 -17.92 3.07
N ASP A 354 13.26 -17.64 4.26
CA ASP A 354 13.28 -16.31 4.85
C ASP A 354 14.67 -15.94 5.38
N ASN A 355 14.81 -14.70 5.85
CA ASN A 355 16.07 -14.16 6.38
C ASN A 355 16.28 -14.51 7.87
N GLY A 356 15.76 -15.65 8.33
CA GLY A 356 16.05 -16.18 9.67
C GLY A 356 17.56 -16.34 9.90
N THR A 357 18.04 -16.01 11.11
CA THR A 357 19.47 -16.00 11.42
C THR A 357 20.13 -17.38 11.29
N ASN A 358 19.37 -18.44 11.57
CA ASN A 358 19.75 -19.84 11.35
C ASN A 358 19.97 -20.18 9.87
N PHE A 359 19.09 -19.70 8.98
CA PHE A 359 19.21 -19.92 7.55
C PHE A 359 20.33 -19.10 6.91
N VAL A 360 20.52 -17.87 7.38
CA VAL A 360 21.65 -17.03 6.96
C VAL A 360 22.98 -17.67 7.38
N GLY A 361 23.08 -18.15 8.63
CA GLY A 361 24.25 -18.88 9.10
C GLY A 361 24.52 -20.14 8.29
N ALA A 362 23.50 -20.96 8.05
CA ALA A 362 23.64 -22.20 7.28
C ALA A 362 24.08 -21.96 5.85
N SER A 363 23.54 -20.92 5.20
CA SER A 363 23.94 -20.54 3.86
C SER A 363 25.40 -20.09 3.81
N GLU A 364 25.94 -19.49 4.85
CA GLU A 364 27.33 -19.03 4.88
C GLU A 364 28.29 -20.20 5.13
N GLU A 365 27.97 -21.09 6.06
CA GLU A 365 28.75 -22.33 6.29
C GLU A 365 28.85 -23.19 5.02
N LEU A 366 27.73 -23.35 4.29
CA LEU A 366 27.74 -24.07 3.01
C LEU A 366 28.64 -23.39 1.96
N LYS A 367 28.66 -22.05 1.90
CA LYS A 367 29.56 -21.34 0.99
C LYS A 367 31.02 -21.56 1.36
N GLU A 368 31.36 -21.50 2.64
CA GLU A 368 32.73 -21.75 3.10
C GLU A 368 33.20 -23.15 2.67
N VAL A 369 32.36 -24.17 2.89
CA VAL A 369 32.63 -25.55 2.43
C VAL A 369 32.81 -25.62 0.91
N TYR A 370 31.96 -24.95 0.13
CA TYR A 370 32.11 -24.93 -1.33
C TYR A 370 33.41 -24.25 -1.77
N THR A 371 33.77 -23.12 -1.16
CA THR A 371 35.04 -22.42 -1.47
C THR A 371 36.28 -23.22 -1.07
N PHE A 372 36.18 -24.03 -0.01
CA PHE A 372 37.24 -24.96 0.38
C PHE A 372 37.39 -26.09 -0.64
N LEU A 373 36.28 -26.74 -1.03
CA LEU A 373 36.28 -27.82 -2.02
C LEU A 373 36.74 -27.37 -3.42
N GLU A 374 36.50 -26.12 -3.79
CA GLU A 374 37.04 -25.54 -5.03
C GLU A 374 38.57 -25.40 -5.01
N LYS A 375 39.15 -25.17 -3.83
CA LYS A 375 40.60 -25.01 -3.65
C LYS A 375 41.33 -26.35 -3.60
N GLU A 376 40.68 -27.42 -3.16
CA GLU A 376 41.27 -28.77 -3.09
C GLU A 376 41.08 -29.54 -4.41
N SER A 377 42.18 -29.73 -5.13
CA SER A 377 42.23 -30.18 -6.54
C SER A 377 41.96 -31.66 -6.80
N SER A 378 41.23 -32.36 -5.93
CA SER A 378 40.87 -33.77 -6.15
C SER A 378 39.72 -33.91 -7.17
N GLU A 379 39.72 -34.97 -7.99
CA GLU A 379 38.60 -35.30 -8.91
C GLU A 379 37.27 -35.45 -8.17
N ILE A 380 37.32 -35.90 -6.91
CA ILE A 380 36.17 -36.02 -6.01
C ILE A 380 35.66 -34.64 -5.59
N GLY A 381 36.56 -33.70 -5.29
CA GLY A 381 36.23 -32.30 -5.00
C GLY A 381 35.49 -31.62 -6.15
N ARG A 382 35.91 -31.86 -7.40
CA ARG A 382 35.21 -31.33 -8.60
C ARG A 382 33.80 -31.90 -8.79
N SER A 383 33.60 -33.20 -8.55
CA SER A 383 32.28 -33.85 -8.68
C SER A 383 31.29 -33.37 -7.61
N LEU A 384 31.75 -33.21 -6.37
CA LEU A 384 30.95 -32.69 -5.25
C LEU A 384 30.71 -31.18 -5.36
N ALA A 385 31.70 -30.41 -5.83
CA ALA A 385 31.56 -28.98 -6.10
C ALA A 385 30.60 -28.67 -7.26
N ASN A 386 30.26 -29.65 -8.11
CA ASN A 386 29.23 -29.50 -9.14
C ASN A 386 27.80 -29.70 -8.61
N GLN A 387 27.63 -30.22 -7.39
CA GLN A 387 26.33 -30.45 -6.75
C GLN A 387 25.91 -29.29 -5.82
N ARG A 388 26.21 -28.04 -6.19
CA ARG A 388 25.93 -26.88 -5.33
C ARG A 388 24.45 -26.65 -5.16
N ILE A 389 24.04 -26.47 -3.91
CA ILE A 389 22.73 -25.96 -3.58
C ILE A 389 22.76 -24.44 -3.75
N LYS A 390 21.99 -23.90 -4.69
CA LYS A 390 21.81 -22.46 -4.82
C LYS A 390 20.78 -21.98 -3.79
N TRP A 391 21.25 -21.17 -2.84
CA TRP A 391 20.38 -20.58 -1.82
C TRP A 391 19.82 -19.23 -2.26
N SER A 392 18.54 -18.97 -2.02
CA SER A 392 17.88 -17.70 -2.33
C SER A 392 16.97 -17.26 -1.17
N PHE A 393 17.08 -15.99 -0.79
CA PHE A 393 16.31 -15.42 0.31
C PHE A 393 15.13 -14.59 -0.21
N ILE A 394 13.96 -14.73 0.43
CA ILE A 394 12.80 -13.87 0.12
C ILE A 394 13.00 -12.45 0.69
N PRO A 395 12.36 -11.42 0.09
CA PRO A 395 12.45 -10.05 0.61
C PRO A 395 12.01 -9.95 2.09
N PRO A 396 12.69 -9.13 2.91
CA PRO A 396 12.33 -8.96 4.32
C PRO A 396 10.88 -8.51 4.49
N ARG A 397 10.18 -9.07 5.48
CA ARG A 397 8.77 -8.75 5.81
C ARG A 397 7.78 -8.98 4.66
N ALA A 398 8.14 -9.84 3.72
CA ALA A 398 7.27 -10.24 2.63
C ALA A 398 6.89 -11.72 2.76
N PRO A 399 6.24 -12.14 3.88
CA PRO A 399 5.93 -13.54 4.14
C PRO A 399 5.03 -14.13 3.06
N TYR A 400 4.27 -13.33 2.32
CA TYR A 400 3.48 -13.77 1.17
C TYR A 400 4.32 -14.36 0.03
N PHE A 401 5.58 -13.93 -0.16
CA PHE A 401 6.50 -14.61 -1.09
C PHE A 401 6.86 -16.03 -0.63
N GLY A 402 6.88 -16.30 0.68
CA GLY A 402 7.03 -17.64 1.25
C GLY A 402 5.71 -18.40 1.38
N GLY A 403 4.63 -17.74 1.77
CA GLY A 403 3.32 -18.30 2.08
C GLY A 403 2.61 -18.86 0.85
N ASP A 404 2.64 -18.14 -0.28
CA ASP A 404 2.17 -18.72 -1.56
C ASP A 404 3.03 -19.91 -1.99
N LEU A 405 4.32 -19.95 -1.57
CA LEU A 405 5.22 -21.08 -1.81
C LEU A 405 4.94 -22.29 -0.90
N LEU A 406 4.40 -22.09 0.31
CA LEU A 406 4.42 -23.05 1.43
C LEU A 406 3.05 -23.48 1.99
N ILE A 407 1.96 -22.74 1.74
CA ILE A 407 0.67 -23.01 2.41
C ILE A 407 -0.42 -23.32 1.39
N GLN A 408 -0.41 -24.57 0.91
CA GLN A 408 -1.56 -25.46 0.98
C GLN A 408 -1.07 -26.87 0.61
N PRO A 409 -1.11 -27.85 1.53
CA PRO A 409 -0.94 -29.23 1.12
C PRO A 409 -2.02 -29.54 0.09
N ALA A 410 -1.66 -30.27 -0.98
CA ALA A 410 -2.66 -30.82 -1.89
C ALA A 410 -3.64 -31.64 -1.04
N GLN A 411 -4.86 -31.12 -0.87
CA GLN A 411 -5.87 -31.80 -0.09
C GLN A 411 -6.34 -32.99 -0.92
N TYR A 412 -6.40 -34.17 -0.30
CA TYR A 412 -7.07 -35.31 -0.91
C TYR A 412 -8.52 -34.93 -1.16
N ASP A 413 -9.00 -35.11 -2.39
CA ASP A 413 -10.38 -34.79 -2.75
C ASP A 413 -11.32 -35.85 -2.17
N TYR A 414 -12.16 -35.45 -1.22
CA TYR A 414 -13.14 -36.32 -0.59
C TYR A 414 -14.53 -36.19 -1.23
N ALA A 415 -14.68 -35.43 -2.32
CA ALA A 415 -15.98 -35.16 -2.95
C ALA A 415 -16.73 -36.44 -3.32
N GLU A 416 -16.04 -37.44 -3.86
CA GLU A 416 -16.62 -38.71 -4.33
C GLU A 416 -16.60 -39.83 -3.27
N VAL A 417 -15.98 -39.61 -2.11
CA VAL A 417 -15.88 -40.64 -1.06
C VAL A 417 -17.18 -40.72 -0.25
N PRO A 418 -17.82 -41.90 -0.10
CA PRO A 418 -19.03 -42.06 0.71
C PRO A 418 -18.84 -41.63 2.17
N GLU A 419 -19.81 -40.91 2.75
CA GLU A 419 -19.68 -40.30 4.09
C GLU A 419 -19.47 -41.32 5.23
N ASN A 420 -20.02 -42.51 5.07
CA ASN A 420 -19.88 -43.65 5.97
C ASN A 420 -18.44 -44.20 6.03
N HIS A 421 -17.57 -43.85 5.09
CA HIS A 421 -16.16 -44.24 5.08
C HIS A 421 -15.24 -43.13 5.61
N LEU A 422 -15.79 -41.98 6.01
CA LEU A 422 -15.02 -40.83 6.45
C LEU A 422 -14.94 -40.74 7.97
N THR A 423 -13.72 -40.57 8.47
CA THR A 423 -13.52 -40.12 9.86
C THR A 423 -14.09 -38.71 10.03
N ARG A 424 -14.40 -38.30 11.27
CA ARG A 424 -14.96 -36.97 11.57
C ARG A 424 -14.14 -35.82 10.96
N TRP A 425 -12.81 -35.94 10.97
CA TRP A 425 -11.92 -34.94 10.36
C TRP A 425 -12.04 -34.94 8.83
N GLN A 426 -12.07 -36.11 8.18
CA GLN A 426 -12.22 -36.21 6.72
C GLN A 426 -13.61 -35.73 6.27
N ASN A 427 -14.65 -35.97 7.06
CA ASN A 427 -15.99 -35.48 6.79
C ASN A 427 -16.05 -33.93 6.88
N LEU A 428 -15.38 -33.33 7.88
CA LEU A 428 -15.22 -31.87 7.95
C LEU A 428 -14.43 -31.31 6.76
N GLN A 429 -13.39 -32.01 6.29
CA GLN A 429 -12.66 -31.61 5.08
C GLN A 429 -13.54 -31.72 3.82
N LYS A 430 -14.33 -32.78 3.68
CA LYS A 430 -15.31 -32.92 2.59
C LYS A 430 -16.34 -31.80 2.62
N LEU A 431 -16.88 -31.46 3.78
CA LEU A 431 -17.82 -30.35 3.94
C LEU A 431 -17.19 -29.00 3.58
N HIS A 432 -15.92 -28.79 3.94
CA HIS A 432 -15.18 -27.59 3.55
C HIS A 432 -14.90 -27.53 2.04
N GLN A 433 -14.52 -28.65 1.41
CA GLN A 433 -14.33 -28.76 -0.04
C GLN A 433 -15.65 -28.54 -0.79
N GLN A 434 -16.74 -29.17 -0.34
CA GLN A 434 -18.08 -28.95 -0.87
C GLN A 434 -18.53 -27.50 -0.68
N PHE A 435 -18.25 -26.89 0.47
CA PHE A 435 -18.51 -25.48 0.70
C PHE A 435 -17.77 -24.61 -0.33
N TRP A 436 -16.47 -24.85 -0.59
CA TRP A 436 -15.72 -24.05 -1.56
C TRP A 436 -16.16 -24.29 -3.01
N ILE A 437 -16.49 -25.53 -3.37
CA ILE A 437 -17.06 -25.86 -4.69
C ILE A 437 -18.39 -25.12 -4.87
N ARG A 438 -19.27 -25.14 -3.86
CA ARG A 438 -20.54 -24.42 -3.87
C ARG A 438 -20.36 -22.92 -3.82
N TRP A 439 -19.46 -22.40 -2.99
CA TRP A 439 -19.15 -20.98 -2.93
C TRP A 439 -18.61 -20.47 -4.27
N HIS A 440 -17.73 -21.21 -4.94
CA HIS A 440 -17.23 -20.86 -6.27
C HIS A 440 -18.33 -20.91 -7.34
N ARG A 441 -19.16 -21.96 -7.33
CA ARG A 441 -20.23 -22.14 -8.34
C ARG A 441 -21.45 -21.25 -8.11
N GLU A 442 -21.83 -21.02 -6.86
CA GLU A 442 -23.08 -20.35 -6.47
C GLU A 442 -22.77 -18.89 -6.11
N TYR A 443 -21.90 -18.64 -5.14
CA TYR A 443 -21.69 -17.30 -4.58
C TYR A 443 -20.73 -16.39 -5.38
N LEU A 444 -19.65 -16.93 -5.95
CA LEU A 444 -18.67 -16.16 -6.73
C LEU A 444 -19.29 -15.65 -8.04
N ASN A 445 -20.21 -16.43 -8.61
CA ASN A 445 -21.03 -16.01 -9.75
C ASN A 445 -22.06 -14.93 -9.38
N GLU A 446 -22.52 -14.86 -8.12
CA GLU A 446 -23.38 -13.78 -7.61
C GLU A 446 -22.58 -12.50 -7.29
N LEU A 447 -21.31 -12.61 -6.89
CA LEU A 447 -20.42 -11.48 -6.64
C LEU A 447 -20.01 -10.74 -7.92
N GLN A 448 -20.03 -11.40 -9.08
CA GLN A 448 -20.04 -10.70 -10.36
C GLN A 448 -21.42 -10.09 -10.58
N GLN A 449 -21.64 -8.88 -10.04
CA GLN A 449 -22.74 -8.03 -10.50
C GLN A 449 -22.53 -7.73 -11.98
N ARG A 450 -23.15 -8.53 -12.86
CA ARG A 450 -23.36 -8.14 -14.24
C ARG A 450 -24.27 -6.92 -14.20
N THR A 451 -23.73 -5.73 -14.48
CA THR A 451 -24.53 -4.57 -14.82
C THR A 451 -25.50 -5.00 -15.92
N LYS A 452 -26.80 -4.75 -15.74
CA LYS A 452 -27.78 -4.91 -16.83
C LYS A 452 -27.20 -4.16 -18.02
N TRP A 453 -27.02 -4.86 -19.12
CA TRP A 453 -26.56 -4.31 -20.38
C TRP A 453 -27.51 -3.16 -20.72
N SER A 454 -27.00 -1.93 -20.70
CA SER A 454 -27.74 -0.73 -21.09
C SER A 454 -27.65 -0.47 -22.60
N ASP A 455 -26.81 -1.22 -23.30
CA ASP A 455 -26.75 -1.23 -24.75
C ASP A 455 -27.55 -2.44 -25.25
N MET A 456 -28.55 -2.17 -26.10
CA MET A 456 -29.16 -3.19 -26.95
C MET A 456 -28.10 -3.61 -27.98
N GLY A 457 -27.16 -4.47 -27.57
CA GLY A 457 -26.22 -5.09 -28.50
C GLY A 457 -26.98 -5.79 -29.63
N ASP A 458 -26.41 -5.79 -30.83
CA ASP A 458 -27.02 -6.37 -32.01
C ASP A 458 -27.56 -7.79 -31.73
N ASN A 459 -28.84 -8.02 -32.06
CA ASN A 459 -29.42 -9.35 -31.94
C ASN A 459 -28.65 -10.33 -32.84
N ILE A 460 -28.32 -11.52 -32.30
CA ILE A 460 -27.72 -12.62 -33.06
C ILE A 460 -28.54 -12.85 -34.33
N LYS A 461 -27.87 -12.91 -35.48
CA LYS A 461 -28.51 -13.05 -36.79
C LYS A 461 -28.63 -14.52 -37.18
N LEU A 462 -29.58 -14.79 -38.08
CA LEU A 462 -29.64 -16.07 -38.78
C LEU A 462 -28.30 -16.35 -39.46
N ASN A 463 -27.88 -17.61 -39.44
CA ASN A 463 -26.62 -18.11 -39.99
C ASN A 463 -25.33 -17.74 -39.24
N THR A 464 -25.40 -17.05 -38.10
CA THR A 464 -24.22 -16.80 -37.25
C THR A 464 -23.66 -18.13 -36.70
N VAL A 465 -22.33 -18.23 -36.64
CA VAL A 465 -21.61 -19.37 -36.05
C VAL A 465 -21.34 -19.08 -34.58
N VAL A 466 -21.64 -20.06 -33.72
CA VAL A 466 -21.63 -19.91 -32.27
C VAL A 466 -20.99 -21.12 -31.58
N LEU A 467 -20.38 -20.88 -30.42
CA LEU A 467 -19.90 -21.91 -29.50
C LEU A 467 -20.96 -22.19 -28.43
N ILE A 468 -21.19 -23.47 -28.13
CA ILE A 468 -22.14 -23.91 -27.12
C ILE A 468 -21.37 -24.26 -25.84
N LYS A 469 -21.61 -23.48 -24.80
CA LYS A 469 -20.98 -23.70 -23.50
C LYS A 469 -21.61 -24.90 -22.79
N GLU A 470 -20.79 -25.92 -22.55
CA GLU A 470 -21.15 -27.09 -21.75
C GLU A 470 -20.38 -27.08 -20.43
N ASP A 471 -21.10 -27.01 -19.31
CA ASP A 471 -20.51 -26.77 -17.98
C ASP A 471 -19.59 -27.90 -17.48
N HIS A 472 -19.62 -29.06 -18.12
CA HIS A 472 -18.81 -30.23 -17.78
C HIS A 472 -17.59 -30.42 -18.71
N LEU A 473 -17.42 -29.56 -19.72
CA LEU A 473 -16.31 -29.62 -20.67
C LEU A 473 -15.42 -28.36 -20.56
N PRO A 474 -14.09 -28.51 -20.66
CA PRO A 474 -13.17 -27.37 -20.67
C PRO A 474 -13.42 -26.46 -21.90
N PRO A 475 -13.10 -25.15 -21.82
CA PRO A 475 -13.46 -24.15 -22.85
C PRO A 475 -12.97 -24.41 -24.29
N LEU A 476 -11.97 -25.29 -24.48
CA LEU A 476 -11.44 -25.66 -25.80
C LEU A 476 -12.13 -26.88 -26.43
N GLN A 477 -13.09 -27.48 -25.73
CA GLN A 477 -13.84 -28.67 -26.16
C GLN A 477 -15.32 -28.38 -26.43
N TRP A 478 -15.73 -27.12 -26.39
CA TRP A 478 -17.12 -26.72 -26.65
C TRP A 478 -17.51 -26.91 -28.11
N ALA A 479 -18.72 -27.42 -28.32
CA ALA A 479 -19.24 -27.69 -29.66
C ALA A 479 -19.51 -26.40 -30.43
N LEU A 480 -19.21 -26.42 -31.73
CA LEU A 480 -19.48 -25.33 -32.66
C LEU A 480 -20.81 -25.63 -33.38
N GLY A 481 -21.67 -24.62 -33.52
CA GLY A 481 -22.95 -24.75 -34.20
C GLY A 481 -23.32 -23.51 -35.01
N ARG A 482 -24.32 -23.63 -35.88
CA ARG A 482 -24.83 -22.53 -36.71
C ARG A 482 -26.28 -22.23 -36.39
N VAL A 483 -26.64 -20.96 -36.21
CA VAL A 483 -28.02 -20.56 -35.89
C VAL A 483 -28.91 -20.70 -37.13
N THR A 484 -29.96 -21.51 -37.03
CA THR A 484 -30.94 -21.76 -38.13
C THR A 484 -32.29 -21.10 -37.91
N ALA A 485 -32.68 -20.82 -36.67
CA ALA A 485 -33.90 -20.08 -36.36
C ALA A 485 -33.75 -19.21 -35.11
N LEU A 486 -34.42 -18.05 -35.12
CA LEU A 486 -34.49 -17.12 -33.99
C LEU A 486 -35.92 -17.14 -33.43
N HIS A 487 -36.06 -17.27 -32.11
CA HIS A 487 -37.36 -17.27 -31.44
C HIS A 487 -37.45 -16.04 -30.51
N PRO A 488 -37.98 -14.90 -31.00
CA PRO A 488 -38.18 -13.69 -30.20
C PRO A 488 -39.32 -13.87 -29.19
N GLY A 489 -39.14 -13.29 -27.99
CA GLY A 489 -40.21 -13.18 -26.99
C GLY A 489 -41.25 -12.12 -27.35
N GLN A 490 -42.28 -11.98 -26.49
CA GLN A 490 -43.35 -10.98 -26.66
C GLN A 490 -42.85 -9.52 -26.66
N ASP A 491 -41.67 -9.28 -26.11
CA ASP A 491 -40.97 -8.00 -26.09
C ASP A 491 -39.99 -7.80 -27.26
N GLY A 492 -40.01 -8.68 -28.26
CA GLY A 492 -39.16 -8.61 -29.45
C GLY A 492 -37.71 -9.05 -29.23
N VAL A 493 -37.34 -9.43 -28.01
CA VAL A 493 -35.97 -9.85 -27.66
C VAL A 493 -35.80 -11.35 -27.87
N VAL A 494 -34.84 -11.74 -28.70
CA VAL A 494 -34.48 -13.15 -28.92
C VAL A 494 -33.81 -13.68 -27.66
N ARG A 495 -34.33 -14.78 -27.11
CA ARG A 495 -33.76 -15.48 -25.95
C ARG A 495 -33.51 -16.96 -26.21
N VAL A 496 -34.14 -17.49 -27.24
CA VAL A 496 -34.07 -18.88 -27.66
C VAL A 496 -33.75 -18.92 -29.15
N ILE A 497 -32.84 -19.81 -29.53
CA ILE A 497 -32.39 -20.00 -30.90
C ILE A 497 -32.33 -21.49 -31.21
N THR A 498 -32.63 -21.86 -32.45
CA THR A 498 -32.36 -23.21 -32.96
C THR A 498 -30.98 -23.23 -33.59
N ILE A 499 -30.16 -24.21 -33.20
CA ILE A 499 -28.80 -24.35 -33.67
C ILE A 499 -28.64 -25.70 -34.37
N LEU A 500 -27.98 -25.67 -35.52
CA LEU A 500 -27.48 -26.82 -36.25
C LEU A 500 -26.12 -27.24 -35.68
N LEU A 501 -26.03 -28.45 -35.15
CA LEU A 501 -24.79 -29.02 -34.65
C LEU A 501 -24.11 -29.84 -35.75
N LYS A 502 -22.77 -29.79 -35.81
CA LYS A 502 -21.98 -30.72 -36.63
C LYS A 502 -21.54 -31.86 -35.74
N ASP A 503 -22.09 -33.06 -35.93
CA ASP A 503 -21.61 -34.23 -35.21
C ASP A 503 -20.19 -34.62 -35.65
N SER A 504 -19.44 -35.11 -34.67
CA SER A 504 -18.02 -35.50 -34.75
C SER A 504 -17.71 -36.42 -35.95
N PRO A 505 -16.54 -36.32 -36.60
CA PRO A 505 -16.21 -36.99 -37.87
C PRO A 505 -16.12 -38.55 -37.83
N PHE A 506 -16.61 -39.22 -36.79
CA PHE A 506 -16.34 -40.64 -36.55
C PHE A 506 -17.48 -41.63 -36.82
N LYS A 507 -18.64 -41.22 -37.36
CA LYS A 507 -19.64 -42.18 -37.87
C LYS A 507 -20.24 -41.68 -39.17
N GLY A 508 -20.10 -42.48 -40.23
CA GLY A 508 -20.70 -42.25 -41.53
C GLY A 508 -22.22 -42.38 -41.47
N ALA A 509 -22.88 -41.29 -41.12
CA ALA A 509 -24.27 -40.96 -41.42
C ALA A 509 -24.47 -39.48 -41.05
N THR A 510 -24.74 -38.63 -42.03
CA THR A 510 -25.07 -37.21 -41.80
C THR A 510 -26.49 -37.10 -41.25
N ASP A 511 -26.67 -37.43 -39.98
CA ASP A 511 -27.84 -37.01 -39.23
C ASP A 511 -27.56 -35.63 -38.65
N VAL A 512 -28.31 -34.67 -39.16
CA VAL A 512 -28.20 -33.27 -38.76
C VAL A 512 -29.13 -33.04 -37.58
N ARG A 513 -28.59 -32.80 -36.39
CA ARG A 513 -29.39 -32.57 -35.19
C ARG A 513 -29.61 -31.08 -34.96
N GLU A 514 -30.84 -30.64 -35.14
CA GLU A 514 -31.29 -29.32 -34.69
C GLU A 514 -31.70 -29.40 -33.22
N SER A 515 -31.27 -28.41 -32.43
CA SER A 515 -31.64 -28.33 -31.01
C SER A 515 -31.84 -26.89 -30.58
N LEU A 516 -32.83 -26.71 -29.70
CA LEU A 516 -33.20 -25.42 -29.12
C LEU A 516 -32.26 -25.09 -27.97
N PHE A 517 -31.61 -23.93 -28.04
CA PHE A 517 -30.70 -23.44 -27.01
C PHE A 517 -31.13 -22.07 -26.50
N ASN A 518 -30.92 -21.86 -25.20
CA ASN A 518 -31.04 -20.54 -24.60
C ASN A 518 -29.77 -19.74 -24.93
N LEU A 519 -29.93 -18.49 -25.39
CA LEU A 519 -28.84 -17.58 -25.74
C LEU A 519 -27.79 -17.42 -24.63
N ARG A 520 -28.16 -17.60 -23.35
CA ARG A 520 -27.20 -17.54 -22.23
C ARG A 520 -26.13 -18.63 -22.25
N ARG A 521 -26.35 -19.73 -22.97
CA ARG A 521 -25.42 -20.85 -23.11
C ARG A 521 -24.62 -20.81 -24.42
N VAL A 522 -24.75 -19.73 -25.17
CA VAL A 522 -24.24 -19.63 -26.53
C VAL A 522 -23.38 -18.37 -26.64
N GLN A 523 -22.19 -18.49 -27.21
CA GLN A 523 -21.27 -17.38 -27.41
C GLN A 523 -20.97 -17.21 -28.90
N GLU A 524 -21.13 -15.99 -29.42
CA GLU A 524 -20.81 -15.67 -30.81
C GLU A 524 -19.31 -15.78 -31.05
N VAL A 525 -18.93 -16.42 -32.16
CA VAL A 525 -17.54 -16.51 -32.59
C VAL A 525 -17.27 -15.34 -33.54
N GLU A 526 -16.70 -14.25 -33.03
CA GLU A 526 -16.20 -13.18 -33.89
C GLU A 526 -15.04 -13.72 -34.72
N ALA A 527 -15.30 -14.05 -35.99
CA ALA A 527 -14.26 -14.31 -36.96
C ALA A 527 -13.57 -12.99 -37.31
N ARG A 528 -12.54 -12.61 -36.55
CA ARG A 528 -11.53 -11.68 -37.08
C ARG A 528 -10.72 -12.46 -38.13
N VAL A 529 -11.03 -12.23 -39.40
CA VAL A 529 -10.13 -12.52 -40.52
C VAL A 529 -8.97 -11.54 -40.49
#